data_AF-A0A7R9PB73-F1
#
_entry.id   AF-A0A7R9PB73-F1
#
_cell.length_a   1.000
_cell.length_b   1.000
_cell.length_c   1.000
_cell.angle_alpha   90.00
_cell.angle_beta   90.00
_cell.angle_gamma   90.00
#
_symmetry.space_group_name_H-M   'P 1'
#
loop_
_entity.id
_entity.type
_entity.pdbx_description
1 polymer ?
#
loop_
_entity_poly.entity_id
_entity_poly.type
_entity_poly.pdbx_seq_one_letter_code
_entity_poly.pdbx_strand_id
1 'polypeptide(L)'
;QDELARKAAEAIIKTGGPRFEVGSSSNVLSFGAGGADDFAKGRANVKYAYTVEMPGGGPNGFDLPATSLCLHLHSLYQGLRVMVKALREE
;
A
#
# COMPACT_ATOMS: atom_id res chain seq x y z
N GLN A 1 -9.11 11.32 4.59
CA GLN A 1 -8.46 11.15 3.27
C GLN A 1 -7.92 9.73 3.06
N ASP A 2 -7.75 8.93 4.11
CA ASP A 2 -7.13 7.61 4.11
C ASP A 2 -8.14 6.44 4.24
N GLU A 3 -9.44 6.71 4.24
CA GLU A 3 -10.49 5.68 4.37
C GLU A 3 -10.37 4.59 3.30
N LEU A 4 -10.10 4.97 2.04
CA LEU A 4 -9.92 4.00 0.96
C LEU A 4 -8.71 3.09 1.20
N ALA A 5 -7.60 3.64 1.71
CA ALA A 5 -6.42 2.87 2.06
C ALA A 5 -6.68 1.94 3.25
N ARG A 6 -7.45 2.37 4.26
CA ARG A 6 -7.87 1.51 5.38
C ARG A 6 -8.72 0.33 4.89
N LYS A 7 -9.69 0.58 3.99
CA LYS A 7 -10.50 -0.50 3.38
C LYS A 7 -9.64 -1.51 2.60
N ALA A 8 -8.64 -1.01 1.87
CA ALA A 8 -7.68 -1.88 1.17
C ALA A 8 -6.84 -2.71 2.16
N ALA A 9 -6.30 -2.08 3.21
CA ALA A 9 -5.53 -2.77 4.26
C ALA A 9 -6.37 -3.83 5.01
N GLU A 10 -7.65 -3.56 5.28
CA GLU A 10 -8.56 -4.55 5.85
C GLU A 10 -8.78 -5.75 4.92
N ALA A 11 -8.89 -5.52 3.61
CA ALA A 11 -9.04 -6.60 2.65
C ALA A 11 -7.78 -7.49 2.57
N ILE A 12 -6.59 -6.89 2.64
CA ILE A 12 -5.32 -7.62 2.75
C ILE A 12 -5.35 -8.53 3.98
N ILE A 13 -5.67 -8.00 5.15
CA ILE A 13 -5.73 -8.78 6.41
C ILE A 13 -6.76 -9.91 6.33
N LYS A 14 -7.96 -9.65 5.79
CA LYS A 14 -9.03 -10.66 5.64
C LYS A 14 -8.62 -11.85 4.76
N THR A 15 -7.61 -11.67 3.91
CA THR A 15 -7.08 -12.74 3.03
C THR A 15 -5.92 -13.51 3.63
N GLY A 16 -5.62 -13.28 4.92
CA GLY A 16 -4.47 -13.86 5.61
C GLY A 16 -3.15 -13.14 5.34
N GLY A 17 -3.21 -11.97 4.69
CA GLY A 17 -2.05 -11.13 4.42
C GLY A 17 -1.53 -10.36 5.64
N PRO A 18 -0.44 -9.60 5.47
CA PRO A 18 0.17 -8.82 6.54
C PRO A 18 -0.71 -7.64 6.98
N ARG A 19 -0.48 -7.14 8.20
CA ARG A 19 -1.08 -5.89 8.68
C ARG A 19 -0.27 -4.70 8.17
N PHE A 20 -0.94 -3.80 7.46
CA PHE A 20 -0.36 -2.52 7.03
C PHE A 20 -0.70 -1.41 8.02
N GLU A 21 0.26 -0.53 8.27
CA GLU A 21 0.01 0.78 8.85
C GLU A 21 -0.41 1.75 7.73
N VAL A 22 -1.40 2.60 8.02
CA VAL A 22 -1.99 3.51 7.02
C VAL A 22 -1.92 4.94 7.53
N GLY A 23 -1.32 5.81 6.73
CA GLY A 23 -1.17 7.24 7.00
C GLY A 23 -0.41 7.94 5.87
N SER A 24 -0.06 9.21 6.05
CA SER A 24 0.87 9.89 5.16
C SER A 24 2.27 9.28 5.29
N SER A 25 3.06 9.33 4.22
CA SER A 25 4.46 8.85 4.20
C SER A 25 5.28 9.43 5.35
N SER A 26 5.16 10.73 5.60
CA SER A 26 5.86 11.43 6.70
C SER A 26 5.47 10.96 8.09
N ASN A 27 4.24 10.49 8.29
CA ASN A 27 3.76 10.02 9.60
C ASN A 27 4.08 8.53 9.84
N VAL A 28 4.10 7.72 8.78
CA VAL A 28 4.26 6.26 8.90
C VAL A 28 5.72 5.83 8.73
N LEU A 29 6.50 6.52 7.90
CA LEU A 29 7.88 6.15 7.59
C LEU A 29 8.86 7.17 8.15
N SER A 30 9.01 8.31 7.46
CA SER A 30 9.89 9.41 7.83
C SER A 30 9.67 10.59 6.89
N PHE A 31 10.21 11.74 7.24
CA PHE A 31 10.22 12.90 6.35
C PHE A 31 11.09 12.62 5.12
N GLY A 32 10.47 12.71 3.94
CA GLY A 32 11.13 12.67 2.65
C GLY A 32 10.50 13.71 1.72
N ALA A 33 11.28 14.25 0.79
CA ALA A 33 10.81 15.20 -0.21
C ALA A 33 11.17 14.70 -1.62
N GLY A 34 10.33 15.04 -2.61
CA GLY A 34 10.55 14.67 -4.00
C GLY A 34 10.12 13.25 -4.36
N GLY A 35 9.30 12.61 -3.51
CA GLY A 35 8.67 11.33 -3.81
C GLY A 35 7.79 11.41 -5.07
N ALA A 36 7.72 10.30 -5.80
CA ALA A 36 6.85 10.21 -6.98
C ALA A 36 5.37 10.37 -6.62
N ASP A 37 4.98 9.90 -5.43
CA ASP A 37 3.65 10.08 -4.84
C ASP A 37 3.33 11.55 -4.55
N ASP A 38 4.26 12.29 -3.93
CA ASP A 38 4.12 13.73 -3.70
C ASP A 38 3.99 14.51 -5.02
N PHE A 39 4.81 14.17 -6.03
CA PHE A 39 4.71 14.76 -7.35
C PHE A 39 3.36 14.46 -8.01
N ALA A 40 2.93 13.18 -7.99
CA ALA A 40 1.67 12.76 -8.57
C ALA A 40 0.50 13.50 -7.92
N LYS A 41 0.49 13.61 -6.59
CA LYS A 41 -0.56 14.28 -5.83
C LYS A 41 -0.54 15.80 -5.98
N GLY A 42 0.63 16.42 -5.81
CA GLY A 42 0.77 17.88 -5.72
C GLY A 42 0.94 18.58 -7.06
N ARG A 43 1.69 17.98 -8.00
CA ARG A 43 1.98 18.60 -9.30
C ARG A 43 1.10 18.08 -10.43
N ALA A 44 0.91 16.76 -10.51
CA ALA A 44 0.08 16.14 -11.56
C ALA A 44 -1.42 16.10 -11.21
N ASN A 45 -1.80 16.56 -10.01
CA ASN A 45 -3.18 16.60 -9.53
C ASN A 45 -3.91 15.24 -9.56
N VAL A 46 -3.16 14.15 -9.40
CA VAL A 46 -3.74 12.81 -9.27
C VAL A 46 -4.43 12.71 -7.93
N LYS A 47 -5.75 12.52 -7.93
CA LYS A 47 -6.57 12.45 -6.72
C LYS A 47 -6.14 11.32 -5.78
N TYR A 48 -5.78 10.18 -6.35
CA TYR A 48 -5.42 8.96 -5.63
C TYR A 48 -3.96 8.58 -5.92
N ALA A 49 -3.05 8.97 -5.02
CA ALA A 49 -1.64 8.63 -5.07
C ALA A 49 -1.28 7.91 -3.77
N TYR A 50 -0.73 6.70 -3.88
CA TYR A 50 -0.41 5.84 -2.74
C TYR A 50 0.94 5.17 -2.95
N THR A 51 1.69 5.04 -1.87
CA THR A 51 2.91 4.23 -1.79
C THR A 51 2.61 3.01 -0.92
N VAL A 52 3.03 1.83 -1.36
CA VAL A 52 2.84 0.57 -0.62
C VAL A 52 4.20 -0.05 -0.37
N GLU A 53 4.59 -0.10 0.90
CA GLU A 53 5.81 -0.77 1.35
C GLU A 53 5.50 -2.21 1.73
N MET A 54 5.98 -3.16 0.92
CA MET A 54 5.70 -4.59 1.11
C MET A 54 6.49 -5.16 2.29
N PRO A 55 6.05 -6.30 2.88
CA PRO A 55 6.85 -6.98 3.88
C PRO A 55 8.22 -7.35 3.33
N GLY A 56 9.26 -7.00 4.08
CA GLY A 56 10.62 -7.42 3.81
C GLY A 56 10.94 -8.81 4.35
N GLY A 57 12.17 -9.25 4.14
CA GLY A 57 12.74 -10.45 4.75
C GLY A 57 14.26 -10.46 4.79
N GLY A 58 14.80 -11.43 5.52
CA GLY A 58 16.24 -11.56 5.76
C GLY A 58 16.83 -10.39 6.59
N PRO A 59 18.15 -10.38 6.80
CA PRO A 59 18.82 -9.41 7.68
C PRO A 59 18.71 -7.95 7.23
N ASN A 60 18.56 -7.71 5.93
CA ASN A 60 18.53 -6.37 5.33
C ASN A 60 17.13 -5.93 4.88
N GLY A 61 16.11 -6.77 5.07
CA GLY A 61 14.73 -6.49 4.64
C GLY A 61 14.43 -6.77 3.15
N PHE A 62 15.42 -7.06 2.31
CA PHE A 62 15.22 -7.27 0.87
C PHE A 62 15.25 -8.74 0.41
N ASP A 63 15.37 -9.69 1.33
CA ASP A 63 15.44 -11.13 1.04
C ASP A 63 14.20 -11.85 1.60
N LEU A 64 13.05 -11.53 1.02
CA LEU A 64 11.77 -12.14 1.41
C LEU A 64 11.73 -13.61 0.96
N PRO A 65 11.39 -14.57 1.85
CA PRO A 65 11.28 -15.97 1.47
C PRO A 65 10.30 -16.21 0.32
N ALA A 66 10.73 -16.97 -0.69
CA ALA A 66 9.91 -17.29 -1.86
C ALA A 66 8.57 -17.96 -1.50
N THR A 67 8.55 -18.71 -0.39
CA THR A 67 7.35 -19.35 0.17
C THR A 67 6.25 -18.36 0.59
N SER A 68 6.61 -17.11 0.91
CA SER A 68 5.67 -16.06 1.30
C SER A 68 5.15 -15.23 0.13
N LEU A 69 5.78 -15.31 -1.05
CA LEU A 69 5.46 -14.47 -2.21
C LEU A 69 4.00 -14.64 -2.66
N CYS A 70 3.54 -15.88 -2.80
CA CYS A 70 2.17 -16.15 -3.28
C CYS A 70 1.12 -15.52 -2.35
N LEU A 71 1.30 -15.62 -1.02
CA LEU A 71 0.36 -15.04 -0.05
C LEU A 71 0.40 -13.51 -0.08
N HIS A 72 1.59 -12.90 -0.10
CA HIS A 72 1.72 -11.45 -0.11
C HIS A 72 1.18 -10.82 -1.39
N LEU A 73 1.46 -11.41 -2.56
CA LEU A 73 0.94 -10.93 -3.84
C LEU A 73 -0.57 -11.14 -3.96
N HIS A 74 -1.09 -12.30 -3.52
CA HIS A 74 -2.52 -12.56 -3.52
C HIS A 74 -3.28 -11.57 -2.63
N SER A 75 -2.79 -11.34 -1.40
CA SER A 75 -3.44 -10.43 -0.46
C SER A 75 -3.39 -8.98 -0.93
N LEU A 76 -2.23 -8.51 -1.44
CA LEU A 76 -2.10 -7.19 -2.07
C LEU A 76 -3.10 -7.00 -3.21
N TYR A 77 -3.26 -8.01 -4.07
CA TYR A 77 -4.21 -7.96 -5.17
C TYR A 77 -5.66 -7.77 -4.68
N GLN A 78 -6.06 -8.39 -3.57
CA GLN A 78 -7.40 -8.17 -2.99
C GLN A 78 -7.56 -6.74 -2.46
N GLY A 79 -6.51 -6.16 -1.86
CA GLY A 79 -6.48 -4.74 -1.50
C GLY A 79 -6.67 -3.84 -2.72
N LEU A 80 -5.93 -4.10 -3.80
CA LEU A 80 -6.04 -3.34 -5.05
C LEU A 80 -7.44 -3.43 -5.67
N ARG A 81 -8.09 -4.60 -5.61
CA ARG A 81 -9.48 -4.77 -6.07
C ARG A 81 -10.45 -3.86 -5.33
N VAL A 82 -10.27 -3.67 -4.02
CA VAL A 82 -11.09 -2.73 -3.23
C VAL A 82 -10.88 -1.30 -3.71
N MET A 83 -9.62 -0.91 -3.96
CA MET A 83 -9.30 0.42 -4.48
C MET A 83 -9.96 0.64 -5.84
N VAL A 84 -9.75 -0.26 -6.80
CA VAL A 84 -10.32 -0.16 -8.15
C VAL A 84 -11.84 -0.16 -8.13
N LYS A 85 -12.47 -0.96 -7.27
CA LYS A 85 -13.94 -0.97 -7.12
C LYS A 85 -14.45 0.40 -6.67
N ALA A 86 -13.83 0.98 -5.64
CA ALA A 86 -14.22 2.30 -5.14
C ALA A 86 -14.05 3.40 -6.21
N LEU A 87 -12.97 3.32 -7.02
CA LEU A 87 -12.74 4.26 -8.13
C LEU A 87 -13.77 4.16 -9.26
N ARG A 88 -14.39 2.99 -9.46
CA ARG A 88 -15.45 2.80 -10.47
C ARG A 88 -16.82 3.28 -9.99
N GLU A 89 -17.00 3.38 -8.68
CA GLU A 89 -18.25 3.76 -8.03
C GLU A 89 -18.28 5.25 -7.67
N GLU A 90 -17.20 5.98 -7.96
CA GLU A 90 -17.06 7.42 -7.78
C GLU A 90 -17.45 8.21 -9.03
#